data_AF-A0A934LI33-F1
#
_entry.id   AF-A0A934LI33-F1
#
_cell.length_a   1.000
_cell.length_b   1.000
_cell.length_c   1.000
_cell.angle_alpha   90.00
_cell.angle_beta   90.00
_cell.angle_gamma   90.00
#
_symmetry.space_group_name_H-M   'P 1'
#
loop_
_entity.id
_entity.type
_entity.pdbx_description
1 polymer ?
#
loop_
_entity_poly.entity_id
_entity_poly.type
_entity_poly.pdbx_seq_one_letter_code
_entity_poly.pdbx_strand_id
1 'polypeptide(L)'
;MNITKVIKASASGAAFALIVSLGNSVVAKELPAGTVISKANIDAIKNDTFEGHRVADLLTERTEWQVRSHNLQIKLRNSEPLELDPKYTEATKKYSKNVKYDPKTKEVIGWIAGMPFPNVSPDDPDAGAKLVWNRYLGFPVGDAINYSKFAFLLIDGNTGLERVQHWVLTRYMMKGRLTGETVEGDGSILSNTLLFATYPQDIKGLGTFTTRYDSPKVEDQWAYIKSMRRIRRLSGGSWMDPIGGTDQLNDDVENWNARPSWYNGFKLVGKRWILAIAHTSAGKGKSTRGSWNNVADSKKNTMEEFPYVDLKTAPYWNPNAEWEPKEVYIRLN
;
A
#
# COMPACT_ATOMS: atom_id res chain seq x y z
N MET A 1 91.38 -49.40 21.26
CA MET A 1 92.33 -48.53 20.54
C MET A 1 91.63 -48.01 19.29
N ASN A 2 91.38 -46.70 19.25
CA ASN A 2 90.96 -45.81 18.15
C ASN A 2 89.69 -46.03 17.29
N ILE A 3 88.71 -45.14 17.58
CA ILE A 3 88.08 -44.13 16.68
C ILE A 3 87.06 -44.59 15.60
N THR A 4 85.78 -44.44 15.99
CA THR A 4 84.69 -43.68 15.34
C THR A 4 84.26 -43.97 13.90
N LYS A 5 83.00 -44.44 13.74
CA LYS A 5 82.07 -43.98 12.69
C LYS A 5 80.61 -44.24 13.11
N VAL A 6 79.85 -43.16 13.29
CA VAL A 6 78.41 -43.16 13.62
C VAL A 6 77.61 -43.14 12.31
N ILE A 7 76.66 -44.07 12.18
CA ILE A 7 75.75 -44.21 11.03
C ILE A 7 74.51 -43.33 11.27
N LYS A 8 74.17 -42.49 10.28
CA LYS A 8 72.94 -41.69 10.25
C LYS A 8 71.75 -42.58 9.85
N ALA A 9 70.68 -42.56 10.65
CA ALA A 9 69.37 -43.11 10.29
C ALA A 9 68.40 -41.98 9.94
N SER A 10 67.71 -42.15 8.81
CA SER A 10 66.69 -41.29 8.22
C SER A 10 65.35 -41.39 8.98
N ALA A 11 64.74 -40.25 9.33
CA ALA A 11 63.38 -40.18 9.86
C ALA A 11 62.48 -39.42 8.87
N SER A 12 61.43 -40.10 8.42
CA SER A 12 60.38 -39.59 7.52
C SER A 12 59.42 -38.69 8.29
N GLY A 13 59.26 -37.44 7.86
CA GLY A 13 58.27 -36.50 8.38
C GLY A 13 56.94 -36.59 7.61
N ALA A 14 55.84 -36.84 8.32
CA ALA A 14 54.48 -36.77 7.79
C ALA A 14 54.00 -35.32 7.81
N ALA A 15 53.64 -34.77 6.64
CA ALA A 15 53.04 -33.44 6.50
C ALA A 15 51.51 -33.54 6.60
N PHE A 16 50.92 -32.89 7.59
CA PHE A 16 49.47 -32.63 7.65
C PHE A 16 49.13 -31.54 6.63
N ALA A 17 48.43 -31.90 5.56
CA ALA A 17 47.86 -30.93 4.62
C ALA A 17 46.58 -30.33 5.22
N LEU A 18 46.63 -29.06 5.60
CA LEU A 18 45.45 -28.27 5.95
C LEU A 18 44.69 -27.97 4.65
N ILE A 19 43.56 -28.64 4.42
CA ILE A 19 42.62 -28.24 3.36
C ILE A 19 41.86 -27.01 3.88
N VAL A 20 42.32 -25.83 3.50
CA VAL A 20 41.52 -24.61 3.62
C VAL A 20 40.45 -24.69 2.54
N SER A 21 39.23 -25.04 2.92
CA SER A 21 38.06 -24.81 2.07
C SER A 21 37.90 -23.30 1.91
N LEU A 22 38.38 -22.74 0.79
CA LEU A 22 37.95 -21.43 0.33
C LEU A 22 36.45 -21.52 0.05
N GLY A 23 35.64 -21.21 1.06
CA GLY A 23 34.24 -20.91 0.85
C GLY A 23 34.19 -19.76 -0.13
N ASN A 24 33.56 -19.95 -1.28
CA ASN A 24 33.15 -18.85 -2.13
C ASN A 24 32.21 -17.98 -1.29
N SER A 25 32.75 -16.94 -0.65
CA SER A 25 31.95 -15.83 -0.18
C SER A 25 31.34 -15.22 -1.43
N VAL A 26 30.12 -15.66 -1.78
CA VAL A 26 29.30 -14.99 -2.79
C VAL A 26 29.04 -13.61 -2.23
N VAL A 27 29.85 -12.64 -2.66
CA VAL A 27 29.62 -11.23 -2.35
C VAL A 27 28.28 -10.89 -2.99
N ALA A 28 27.30 -10.56 -2.15
CA ALA A 28 26.00 -10.07 -2.60
C ALA A 28 26.23 -8.89 -3.55
N LYS A 29 25.73 -9.00 -4.78
CA LYS A 29 25.86 -7.93 -5.76
C LYS A 29 24.88 -6.82 -5.41
N GLU A 30 25.31 -5.57 -5.50
CA GLU A 30 24.38 -4.44 -5.47
C GLU A 30 23.67 -4.34 -6.84
N LEU A 31 22.36 -4.52 -6.83
CA LEU A 31 21.53 -4.42 -8.03
C LEU A 31 21.37 -2.94 -8.44
N PRO A 32 21.48 -2.62 -9.73
CA PRO A 32 21.19 -1.27 -10.20
C PRO A 32 19.67 -1.01 -10.26
N ALA A 33 19.27 0.26 -10.14
CA ALA A 33 17.94 0.69 -10.56
C ALA A 33 17.65 0.27 -12.00
N GLY A 34 16.38 -0.02 -12.29
CA GLY A 34 15.92 -0.57 -13.56
C GLY A 34 15.97 -2.10 -13.62
N THR A 35 16.62 -2.79 -12.67
CA THR A 35 16.54 -4.25 -12.57
C THR A 35 15.09 -4.69 -12.38
N VAL A 36 14.65 -5.69 -13.16
CA VAL A 36 13.31 -6.27 -13.04
C VAL A 36 13.41 -7.59 -12.28
N ILE A 37 12.84 -7.63 -11.08
CA ILE A 37 12.63 -8.89 -10.35
C ILE A 37 11.46 -9.61 -11.02
N SER A 38 11.68 -10.86 -11.38
CA SER A 38 10.71 -11.70 -12.07
C SER A 38 10.87 -13.16 -11.65
N LYS A 39 9.93 -14.00 -12.06
CA LYS A 39 10.02 -15.45 -11.87
C LYS A 39 11.33 -16.05 -12.39
N ALA A 40 11.92 -15.48 -13.44
CA ALA A 40 13.12 -16.00 -14.09
C ALA A 40 14.42 -15.78 -13.30
N ASN A 41 14.49 -14.76 -12.44
CA ASN A 41 15.72 -14.38 -11.75
C ASN A 41 15.61 -14.28 -10.23
N ILE A 42 14.40 -14.36 -9.65
CA ILE A 42 14.19 -14.17 -8.21
C ILE A 42 15.11 -15.04 -7.34
N ASP A 43 15.34 -16.30 -7.70
CA ASP A 43 16.22 -17.20 -6.93
C ASP A 43 17.70 -16.82 -7.01
N ALA A 44 18.14 -16.29 -8.15
CA ALA A 44 19.53 -15.87 -8.34
C ALA A 44 19.86 -14.58 -7.58
N ILE A 45 18.91 -13.64 -7.52
CA ILE A 45 19.13 -12.29 -6.98
C ILE A 45 18.65 -12.12 -5.54
N LYS A 46 18.08 -13.16 -4.91
CA LYS A 46 17.52 -13.06 -3.56
C LYS A 46 18.53 -12.69 -2.48
N ASN A 47 19.77 -13.14 -2.66
CA ASN A 47 20.88 -12.82 -1.75
C ASN A 47 21.63 -11.55 -2.15
N ASP A 48 21.33 -10.98 -3.32
CA ASP A 48 21.83 -9.68 -3.74
C ASP A 48 21.16 -8.56 -2.93
N THR A 49 21.69 -7.34 -3.05
CA THR A 49 21.22 -6.16 -2.33
C THR A 49 20.66 -5.10 -3.27
N PHE A 50 19.73 -4.28 -2.77
CA PHE A 50 19.26 -3.07 -3.43
C PHE A 50 19.10 -1.96 -2.38
N GLU A 51 19.81 -0.85 -2.58
CA GLU A 51 20.00 0.22 -1.60
C GLU A 51 20.53 -0.29 -0.26
N GLY A 52 21.43 -1.28 -0.30
CA GLY A 52 21.99 -1.91 0.90
C GLY A 52 21.04 -2.86 1.64
N HIS A 53 19.83 -3.08 1.14
CA HIS A 53 18.89 -4.06 1.69
C HIS A 53 18.91 -5.36 0.88
N ARG A 54 18.95 -6.50 1.56
CA ARG A 54 18.86 -7.80 0.89
C ARG A 54 17.51 -7.92 0.17
N VAL A 55 17.51 -8.33 -1.10
CA VAL A 55 16.29 -8.44 -1.91
C VAL A 55 15.25 -9.36 -1.25
N ALA A 56 15.68 -10.48 -0.67
CA ALA A 56 14.79 -11.38 0.07
C ALA A 56 14.07 -10.69 1.24
N ASP A 57 14.68 -9.69 1.89
CA ASP A 57 14.09 -9.03 3.05
C ASP A 57 13.11 -7.92 2.61
N LEU A 58 13.29 -7.37 1.40
CA LEU A 58 12.39 -6.43 0.77
C LEU A 58 11.11 -7.07 0.19
N LEU A 59 11.11 -8.40 -0.01
CA LEU A 59 9.95 -9.14 -0.49
C LEU A 59 9.18 -9.73 0.69
N THR A 60 7.88 -9.43 0.76
CA THR A 60 6.99 -10.20 1.66
C THR A 60 6.72 -11.58 1.06
N GLU A 61 6.32 -12.54 1.89
CA GLU A 61 5.91 -13.87 1.41
C GLU A 61 4.85 -13.78 0.31
N ARG A 62 3.86 -12.88 0.48
CA ARG A 62 2.81 -12.65 -0.52
C ARG A 62 3.32 -12.00 -1.80
N THR A 63 4.27 -11.08 -1.70
CA THR A 63 4.90 -10.46 -2.89
C THR A 63 5.70 -11.50 -3.66
N GLU A 64 6.52 -12.30 -2.97
CA GLU A 64 7.26 -13.40 -3.60
C GLU A 64 6.32 -14.43 -4.24
N TRP A 65 5.24 -14.79 -3.55
CA TRP A 65 4.21 -15.69 -4.09
C TRP A 65 3.59 -15.12 -5.38
N GLN A 66 3.31 -13.81 -5.45
CA GLN A 66 2.84 -13.17 -6.68
C GLN A 66 3.87 -13.22 -7.81
N VAL A 67 5.16 -12.98 -7.52
CA VAL A 67 6.22 -13.09 -8.54
C VAL A 67 6.30 -14.51 -9.11
N ARG A 68 6.24 -15.53 -8.24
CA ARG A 68 6.41 -16.94 -8.65
C ARG A 68 5.17 -17.55 -9.31
N SER A 69 4.00 -17.25 -8.75
CA SER A 69 2.75 -17.93 -9.10
C SER A 69 1.94 -17.13 -10.11
N HIS A 70 2.09 -15.80 -10.10
CA HIS A 70 1.28 -14.86 -10.88
C HIS A 70 2.13 -13.95 -11.78
N ASN A 71 3.41 -14.29 -12.02
CA ASN A 71 4.32 -13.56 -12.91
C ASN A 71 4.33 -12.04 -12.66
N LEU A 72 4.19 -11.61 -11.40
CA LEU A 72 4.39 -10.21 -11.03
C LEU A 72 5.83 -9.80 -11.39
N GLN A 73 5.96 -8.67 -12.09
CA GLN A 73 7.24 -8.06 -12.42
C GLN A 73 7.43 -6.80 -11.58
N ILE A 74 8.60 -6.67 -10.96
CA ILE A 74 8.93 -5.57 -10.06
C ILE A 74 10.15 -4.86 -10.62
N LYS A 75 9.93 -3.72 -11.28
CA LYS A 75 11.01 -2.86 -11.79
C LYS A 75 11.52 -1.96 -10.66
N LEU A 76 12.78 -2.14 -10.28
CA LEU A 76 13.41 -1.38 -9.20
C LEU A 76 13.69 0.07 -9.61
N ARG A 77 13.48 1.01 -8.69
CA ARG A 77 13.97 2.38 -8.79
C ARG A 77 14.52 2.85 -7.44
N ASN A 78 15.40 3.85 -7.49
CA ASN A 78 15.96 4.41 -6.27
C ASN A 78 14.88 5.12 -5.45
N SER A 79 15.02 5.03 -4.13
CA SER A 79 14.14 5.65 -3.16
C SER A 79 14.26 7.16 -3.17
N GLU A 80 13.12 7.83 -3.16
CA GLU A 80 13.06 9.29 -2.96
C GLU A 80 12.28 9.65 -1.68
N PRO A 81 12.60 10.78 -1.04
CA PRO A 81 11.79 11.32 0.07
C PRO A 81 10.38 11.69 -0.39
N LEU A 82 9.38 11.35 0.42
CA LEU A 82 8.00 11.79 0.20
C LEU A 82 7.84 13.25 0.61
N GLU A 83 7.36 14.08 -0.32
CA GLU A 83 7.05 15.49 -0.06
C GLU A 83 5.59 15.61 0.40
N LEU A 84 5.38 16.01 1.66
CA LEU A 84 4.06 16.28 2.22
C LEU A 84 3.67 17.75 2.03
N ASP A 85 2.37 18.01 1.86
CA ASP A 85 1.86 19.38 1.80
C ASP A 85 2.23 20.13 3.11
N PRO A 86 2.83 21.34 3.02
CA PRO A 86 3.12 22.16 4.19
C PRO A 86 1.93 22.34 5.13
N LYS A 87 0.71 22.49 4.59
CA LYS A 87 -0.53 22.65 5.38
C LYS A 87 -0.81 21.42 6.25
N TYR A 88 -0.57 20.23 5.73
CA TYR A 88 -0.72 18.97 6.48
C TYR A 88 0.29 18.91 7.64
N THR A 89 1.54 19.30 7.36
CA THR A 89 2.61 19.31 8.37
C THR A 89 2.36 20.35 9.46
N GLU A 90 1.88 21.54 9.10
CA GLU A 90 1.51 22.60 10.04
C GLU A 90 0.30 22.20 10.90
N ALA A 91 -0.75 21.64 10.28
CA ALA A 91 -1.92 21.12 11.01
C ALA A 91 -1.51 20.04 12.03
N THR A 92 -0.64 19.11 11.62
CA THR A 92 -0.09 18.08 12.50
C THR A 92 0.63 18.69 13.70
N LYS A 93 1.54 19.65 13.48
CA LYS A 93 2.28 20.34 14.56
C LYS A 93 1.34 21.11 15.51
N LYS A 94 0.29 21.71 14.96
CA LYS A 94 -0.67 22.53 15.71
C LYS A 94 -1.60 21.69 16.59
N TYR A 95 -2.15 20.61 16.04
CA TYR A 95 -3.28 19.90 16.68
C TYR A 95 -2.89 18.61 17.40
N SER A 96 -1.82 17.91 16.98
CA SER A 96 -1.46 16.58 17.54
C SER A 96 -1.18 16.57 19.05
N LYS A 97 -0.71 17.69 19.62
CA LYS A 97 -0.32 17.78 21.04
C LYS A 97 -1.45 17.47 22.02
N ASN A 98 -2.70 17.69 21.62
CA ASN A 98 -3.89 17.49 22.46
C ASN A 98 -4.62 16.17 22.15
N VAL A 99 -4.11 15.39 21.20
CA VAL A 99 -4.75 14.15 20.76
C VAL A 99 -4.37 13.01 21.72
N LYS A 100 -5.37 12.24 22.14
CA LYS A 100 -5.20 11.08 23.01
C LYS A 100 -5.87 9.85 22.40
N TYR A 101 -5.28 8.69 22.65
CA TYR A 101 -5.94 7.41 22.43
C TYR A 101 -6.52 6.93 23.76
N ASP A 102 -7.78 6.54 23.78
CA ASP A 102 -8.40 5.89 24.94
C ASP A 102 -8.45 4.37 24.72
N PRO A 103 -7.65 3.57 25.45
CA PRO A 103 -7.62 2.12 25.27
C PRO A 103 -8.91 1.41 25.68
N LYS A 104 -9.77 2.03 26.49
CA LYS A 104 -11.05 1.42 26.91
C LYS A 104 -12.07 1.45 25.79
N THR A 105 -12.23 2.61 25.16
CA THR A 105 -13.16 2.81 24.04
C THR A 105 -12.52 2.51 22.69
N LYS A 106 -11.18 2.44 22.63
CA LYS A 106 -10.34 2.31 21.43
C LYS A 106 -10.46 3.51 20.49
N GLU A 107 -10.91 4.64 21.01
CA GLU A 107 -11.20 5.86 20.26
C GLU A 107 -10.09 6.91 20.37
N VAL A 108 -10.09 7.84 19.41
CA VAL A 108 -9.20 9.01 19.42
C VAL A 108 -9.97 10.23 19.90
N ILE A 109 -9.45 10.87 20.94
CA ILE A 109 -10.06 12.04 21.58
C ILE A 109 -9.24 13.28 21.20
N GLY A 110 -9.94 14.36 20.84
CA GLY A 110 -9.34 15.67 20.59
C GLY A 110 -8.66 15.82 19.22
N TRP A 111 -8.84 14.88 18.29
CA TRP A 111 -8.36 15.06 16.92
C TRP A 111 -9.17 16.13 16.17
N ILE A 112 -8.44 17.00 15.46
CA ILE A 112 -8.98 18.13 14.69
C ILE A 112 -8.54 18.02 13.22
N ALA A 113 -7.24 17.99 12.94
CA ALA A 113 -6.66 17.76 11.61
C ALA A 113 -5.19 17.32 11.67
N GLY A 114 -4.66 16.90 10.52
CA GLY A 114 -3.30 16.38 10.39
C GLY A 114 -3.15 14.98 10.99
N MET A 115 -1.90 14.54 11.15
CA MET A 115 -1.61 13.25 11.77
C MET A 115 -1.95 13.28 13.28
N PRO A 116 -2.82 12.37 13.76
CA PRO A 116 -3.18 12.30 15.18
C PRO A 116 -1.96 12.06 16.09
N PHE A 117 -1.13 11.07 15.74
CA PHE A 117 0.00 10.61 16.55
C PHE A 117 1.31 10.64 15.73
N PRO A 118 1.95 11.81 15.55
CA PRO A 118 3.16 11.91 14.73
C PRO A 118 4.39 11.22 15.34
N ASN A 119 4.40 11.02 16.67
CA ASN A 119 5.48 10.37 17.39
C ASN A 119 4.93 9.16 18.13
N VAL A 120 5.04 7.97 17.55
CA VAL A 120 4.65 6.71 18.18
C VAL A 120 5.90 5.94 18.57
N SER A 121 6.09 5.71 19.86
CA SER A 121 7.17 4.85 20.35
C SER A 121 6.83 3.38 20.06
N PRO A 122 7.79 2.54 19.63
CA PRO A 122 7.57 1.10 19.54
C PRO A 122 7.22 0.43 20.88
N ASP A 123 7.66 1.02 22.00
CA ASP A 123 7.40 0.50 23.36
C ASP A 123 6.03 0.92 23.90
N ASP A 124 5.29 1.75 23.16
CA ASP A 124 3.94 2.17 23.53
C ASP A 124 2.99 0.97 23.40
N PRO A 125 2.29 0.56 24.49
CA PRO A 125 1.37 -0.58 24.43
C PRO A 125 0.25 -0.39 23.40
N ASP A 126 -0.08 0.86 23.06
CA ASP A 126 -1.09 1.23 22.08
C ASP A 126 -0.48 1.62 20.72
N ALA A 127 0.81 1.36 20.47
CA ALA A 127 1.51 1.76 19.24
C ALA A 127 0.78 1.29 17.98
N GLY A 128 0.35 0.02 17.98
CA GLY A 128 -0.38 -0.57 16.87
C GLY A 128 -1.66 0.21 16.56
N ALA A 129 -2.47 0.48 17.59
CA ALA A 129 -3.72 1.23 17.46
C ALA A 129 -3.48 2.67 16.98
N LYS A 130 -2.48 3.37 17.54
CA LYS A 130 -2.13 4.75 17.15
C LYS A 130 -1.70 4.84 15.68
N LEU A 131 -0.89 3.90 15.19
CA LEU A 131 -0.47 3.84 13.79
C LEU A 131 -1.65 3.56 12.85
N VAL A 132 -2.58 2.71 13.28
CA VAL A 132 -3.81 2.43 12.52
C VAL A 132 -4.71 3.66 12.45
N TRP A 133 -4.87 4.38 13.57
CA TRP A 133 -5.58 5.65 13.61
C TRP A 133 -4.92 6.74 12.77
N ASN A 134 -3.59 6.76 12.66
CA ASN A 134 -2.89 7.63 11.72
C ASN A 134 -3.26 7.33 10.27
N ARG A 135 -3.45 6.05 9.89
CA ARG A 135 -3.93 5.70 8.54
C ARG A 135 -5.39 6.13 8.31
N TYR A 136 -6.24 6.01 9.33
CA TYR A 136 -7.68 6.29 9.20
C TYR A 136 -8.03 7.79 9.25
N LEU A 137 -7.51 8.53 10.23
CA LEU A 137 -7.76 9.98 10.39
C LEU A 137 -6.68 10.85 9.75
N GLY A 138 -5.43 10.39 9.80
CA GLY A 138 -4.26 11.15 9.40
C GLY A 138 -3.79 10.91 7.97
N PHE A 139 -4.57 10.25 7.12
CA PHE A 139 -4.19 10.06 5.72
C PHE A 139 -4.04 11.44 5.06
N PRO A 140 -2.94 11.73 4.32
CA PRO A 140 -2.68 13.05 3.77
C PRO A 140 -3.54 13.33 2.52
N VAL A 141 -4.86 13.31 2.71
CA VAL A 141 -5.84 13.76 1.72
C VAL A 141 -6.17 15.23 1.97
N GLY A 142 -6.51 15.94 0.89
CA GLY A 142 -7.08 17.27 1.01
C GLY A 142 -8.51 17.25 1.54
N ASP A 143 -9.18 18.39 1.46
CA ASP A 143 -10.57 18.55 1.97
C ASP A 143 -11.60 17.71 1.18
N ALA A 144 -11.23 17.27 -0.02
CA ALA A 144 -12.01 16.34 -0.81
C ALA A 144 -11.11 15.36 -1.60
N ILE A 145 -11.59 14.14 -1.75
CA ILE A 145 -11.09 13.16 -2.71
C ILE A 145 -12.04 13.20 -3.91
N ASN A 146 -11.49 13.39 -5.11
CA ASN A 146 -12.29 13.45 -6.34
C ASN A 146 -11.65 12.62 -7.44
N TYR A 147 -12.13 11.39 -7.57
CA TYR A 147 -11.85 10.50 -8.69
C TYR A 147 -13.05 10.56 -9.63
N SER A 148 -13.00 11.51 -10.57
CA SER A 148 -14.11 11.74 -11.51
C SER A 148 -14.16 10.68 -12.61
N LYS A 149 -13.09 9.90 -12.79
CA LYS A 149 -13.01 8.77 -13.71
C LYS A 149 -12.03 7.71 -13.20
N PHE A 150 -12.46 6.79 -12.33
CA PHE A 150 -11.65 5.60 -12.01
C PHE A 150 -12.28 4.33 -12.58
N ALA A 151 -11.50 3.25 -12.69
CA ALA A 151 -11.95 2.01 -13.30
C ALA A 151 -11.60 0.78 -12.49
N PHE A 152 -12.52 -0.18 -12.44
CA PHE A 152 -12.22 -1.57 -12.12
C PHE A 152 -11.92 -2.31 -13.43
N LEU A 153 -10.74 -2.94 -13.50
CA LEU A 153 -10.31 -3.78 -14.60
C LEU A 153 -10.44 -5.24 -14.16
N LEU A 154 -11.34 -5.98 -14.80
CA LEU A 154 -11.50 -7.40 -14.58
C LEU A 154 -10.67 -8.11 -15.65
N ILE A 155 -9.60 -8.75 -15.20
CA ILE A 155 -8.55 -9.32 -16.04
C ILE A 155 -8.48 -10.82 -15.76
N ASP A 156 -8.59 -11.63 -16.81
CA ASP A 156 -8.24 -13.04 -16.77
C ASP A 156 -6.78 -13.23 -17.22
N GLY A 157 -6.05 -14.10 -16.52
CA GLY A 157 -4.62 -14.28 -16.76
C GLY A 157 -4.26 -14.97 -18.08
N ASN A 158 -5.24 -15.59 -18.73
CA ASN A 158 -5.07 -16.29 -20.00
C ASN A 158 -5.61 -15.48 -21.18
N THR A 159 -6.73 -14.79 -21.01
CA THR A 159 -7.43 -14.07 -22.09
C THR A 159 -7.22 -12.56 -22.05
N GLY A 160 -6.73 -12.01 -20.94
CA GLY A 160 -6.46 -10.59 -20.75
C GLY A 160 -7.66 -9.81 -20.19
N LEU A 161 -7.84 -8.56 -20.62
CA LEU A 161 -8.92 -7.70 -20.12
C LEU A 161 -10.29 -8.20 -20.60
N GLU A 162 -11.13 -8.67 -19.66
CA GLU A 162 -12.47 -9.17 -19.98
C GLU A 162 -13.55 -8.10 -19.83
N ARG A 163 -13.47 -7.29 -18.76
CA ARG A 163 -14.47 -6.27 -18.47
C ARG A 163 -13.86 -5.04 -17.82
N VAL A 164 -14.42 -3.90 -18.17
CA VAL A 164 -14.12 -2.60 -17.57
C VAL A 164 -15.39 -2.07 -16.92
N GLN A 165 -15.27 -1.52 -15.72
CA GLN A 165 -16.31 -0.71 -15.10
C GLN A 165 -15.76 0.68 -14.79
N HIS A 166 -16.41 1.74 -15.24
CA HIS A 166 -16.03 3.10 -14.85
C HIS A 166 -16.90 3.60 -13.71
N TRP A 167 -16.26 4.26 -12.76
CA TRP A 167 -16.85 4.73 -11.53
C TRP A 167 -16.40 6.15 -11.21
N VAL A 168 -17.19 6.80 -10.38
CA VAL A 168 -16.87 8.09 -9.76
C VAL A 168 -16.82 7.87 -8.27
N LEU A 169 -15.76 8.36 -7.64
CA LEU A 169 -15.67 8.48 -6.19
C LEU A 169 -15.44 9.93 -5.83
N THR A 170 -16.38 10.50 -5.08
CA THR A 170 -16.23 11.81 -4.45
C THR A 170 -16.40 11.64 -2.96
N ARG A 171 -15.37 11.98 -2.19
CA ARG A 171 -15.45 12.05 -0.74
C ARG A 171 -15.20 13.49 -0.31
N TYR A 172 -16.15 14.05 0.42
CA TYR A 172 -16.01 15.35 1.04
C TYR A 172 -15.74 15.17 2.53
N MET A 173 -14.65 15.75 3.02
CA MET A 173 -14.26 15.67 4.42
C MET A 173 -15.01 16.75 5.21
N MET A 174 -15.79 16.34 6.20
CA MET A 174 -16.47 17.25 7.13
C MET A 174 -15.58 17.61 8.33
N LYS A 175 -14.57 16.78 8.62
CA LYS A 175 -13.58 16.99 9.68
C LYS A 175 -12.18 16.61 9.17
N GLY A 176 -11.14 17.23 9.72
CA GLY A 176 -9.75 17.01 9.27
C GLY A 176 -9.32 17.90 8.11
N ARG A 177 -10.10 18.92 7.79
CA ARG A 177 -9.85 19.81 6.64
C ARG A 177 -8.61 20.67 6.86
N LEU A 178 -7.84 20.89 5.80
CA LEU A 178 -6.61 21.67 5.78
C LEU A 178 -6.81 23.08 5.23
N THR A 179 -7.95 23.36 4.60
CA THR A 179 -8.32 24.71 4.16
C THR A 179 -9.66 25.15 4.74
N GLY A 180 -9.82 26.46 4.99
CA GLY A 180 -11.01 27.01 5.62
C GLY A 180 -11.22 26.50 7.06
N GLU A 181 -12.47 26.27 7.43
CA GLU A 181 -12.82 25.68 8.72
C GLU A 181 -12.43 24.20 8.77
N THR A 182 -11.70 23.82 9.81
CA THR A 182 -11.18 22.45 9.98
C THR A 182 -12.29 21.42 10.23
N VAL A 183 -13.43 21.88 10.73
CA VAL A 183 -14.64 21.11 11.01
C VAL A 183 -15.82 21.87 10.45
N GLU A 184 -16.63 21.23 9.60
CA GLU A 184 -17.89 21.75 9.11
C GLU A 184 -19.07 21.11 9.86
N GLY A 185 -20.08 21.92 10.17
CA GLY A 185 -21.23 21.48 10.97
C GLY A 185 -20.87 21.31 12.46
N ASP A 186 -21.53 20.38 13.14
CA ASP A 186 -21.37 20.13 14.58
C ASP A 186 -20.20 19.20 14.94
N GLY A 187 -19.45 18.72 13.95
CA GLY A 187 -18.34 17.79 14.12
C GLY A 187 -18.72 16.32 14.34
N SER A 188 -20.00 15.96 14.21
CA SER A 188 -20.48 14.57 14.33
C SER A 188 -20.19 13.71 13.08
N ILE A 189 -19.99 14.33 11.93
CA ILE A 189 -19.72 13.68 10.64
C ILE A 189 -18.22 13.81 10.31
N LEU A 190 -17.59 12.70 9.92
CA LEU A 190 -16.21 12.68 9.44
C LEU A 190 -16.15 12.96 7.93
N SER A 191 -17.02 12.32 7.15
CA SER A 191 -17.03 12.48 5.69
C SER A 191 -18.37 12.06 5.06
N ASN A 192 -18.68 12.63 3.90
CA ASN A 192 -19.72 12.16 3.01
C ASN A 192 -19.09 11.61 1.73
N THR A 193 -19.46 10.40 1.32
CA THR A 193 -18.90 9.74 0.14
C THR A 193 -19.99 9.39 -0.85
N LEU A 194 -19.76 9.73 -2.12
CA LEU A 194 -20.55 9.30 -3.26
C LEU A 194 -19.68 8.36 -4.10
N LEU A 195 -20.16 7.14 -4.33
CA LEU A 195 -19.50 6.12 -5.15
C LEU A 195 -20.52 5.55 -6.13
N PHE A 196 -20.35 5.73 -7.44
CA PHE A 196 -21.31 5.22 -8.42
C PHE A 196 -20.70 4.88 -9.77
N ALA A 197 -21.30 3.90 -10.44
CA ALA A 197 -20.91 3.45 -11.76
C ALA A 197 -21.41 4.41 -12.85
N THR A 198 -20.56 4.69 -13.82
CA THR A 198 -20.87 5.45 -15.04
C THR A 198 -20.86 4.59 -16.30
N TYR A 199 -20.25 3.40 -16.24
CA TYR A 199 -20.18 2.40 -17.30
C TYR A 199 -19.91 1.00 -16.71
N PRO A 200 -20.43 -0.11 -17.29
CA PRO A 200 -21.29 -0.21 -18.48
C PRO A 200 -22.74 0.23 -18.29
N GLN A 201 -23.52 0.25 -19.38
CA GLN A 201 -24.88 0.83 -19.39
C GLN A 201 -25.86 0.09 -18.49
N ASP A 202 -25.68 -1.20 -18.26
CA ASP A 202 -26.45 -2.03 -17.32
C ASP A 202 -26.32 -1.51 -15.89
N ILE A 203 -25.10 -1.23 -15.42
CA ILE A 203 -24.84 -0.76 -14.05
C ILE A 203 -24.79 0.77 -13.91
N LYS A 204 -24.76 1.53 -15.02
CA LYS A 204 -24.71 3.00 -14.99
C LYS A 204 -25.77 3.60 -14.06
N GLY A 205 -25.33 4.40 -13.09
CA GLY A 205 -26.12 5.05 -12.06
C GLY A 205 -26.25 4.25 -10.76
N LEU A 206 -25.91 2.97 -10.75
CA LEU A 206 -25.82 2.17 -9.52
C LEU A 206 -24.71 2.74 -8.64
N GLY A 207 -24.99 2.92 -7.35
CA GLY A 207 -24.00 3.46 -6.43
C GLY A 207 -24.58 3.72 -5.05
N THR A 208 -23.71 4.24 -4.19
CA THR A 208 -23.98 4.52 -2.79
C THR A 208 -23.65 5.96 -2.42
N PHE A 209 -24.49 6.55 -1.59
CA PHE A 209 -24.16 7.72 -0.79
C PHE A 209 -23.96 7.26 0.66
N THR A 210 -22.86 7.66 1.28
CA THR A 210 -22.44 7.20 2.61
C THR A 210 -22.10 8.39 3.49
N THR A 211 -22.79 8.52 4.62
CA THR A 211 -22.44 9.46 5.69
C THR A 211 -21.71 8.71 6.80
N ARG A 212 -20.43 9.05 6.97
CA ARG A 212 -19.57 8.48 8.00
C ARG A 212 -19.52 9.39 9.22
N TYR A 213 -19.78 8.82 10.38
CA TYR A 213 -19.72 9.53 11.65
C TYR A 213 -18.30 9.54 12.24
N ASP A 214 -17.96 10.60 12.98
CA ASP A 214 -16.79 10.59 13.86
C ASP A 214 -17.13 9.97 15.21
N SER A 215 -17.61 8.74 15.19
CA SER A 215 -17.94 7.94 16.37
C SER A 215 -17.99 6.44 16.00
N PRO A 216 -18.13 5.52 16.97
CA PRO A 216 -18.32 4.09 16.69
C PRO A 216 -19.62 3.76 15.94
N LYS A 217 -20.54 4.72 15.77
CA LYS A 217 -21.81 4.51 15.08
C LYS A 217 -21.54 4.03 13.65
N VAL A 218 -22.23 2.95 13.26
CA VAL A 218 -22.23 2.47 11.87
C VAL A 218 -22.72 3.55 10.92
N GLU A 219 -22.18 3.52 9.70
CA GLU A 219 -22.42 4.53 8.69
C GLU A 219 -23.86 4.48 8.19
N ASP A 220 -24.42 5.64 7.86
CA ASP A 220 -25.67 5.67 7.12
C ASP A 220 -25.35 5.57 5.62
N GLN A 221 -25.84 4.51 4.99
CA GLN A 221 -25.60 4.24 3.58
C GLN A 221 -26.93 4.15 2.82
N TRP A 222 -26.98 4.79 1.66
CA TRP A 222 -28.11 4.78 0.77
C TRP A 222 -27.68 4.33 -0.61
N ALA A 223 -28.36 3.34 -1.17
CA ALA A 223 -28.12 2.87 -2.53
C ALA A 223 -29.20 3.38 -3.48
N TYR A 224 -28.80 3.81 -4.67
CA TYR A 224 -29.72 4.02 -5.78
C TYR A 224 -29.89 2.73 -6.58
N ILE A 225 -31.11 2.20 -6.60
CA ILE A 225 -31.45 0.97 -7.34
C ILE A 225 -32.13 1.38 -8.64
N LYS A 226 -31.39 1.29 -9.74
CA LYS A 226 -31.83 1.73 -11.07
C LYS A 226 -33.11 1.04 -11.55
N SER A 227 -33.21 -0.29 -11.41
CA SER A 227 -34.37 -1.06 -11.87
C SER A 227 -35.68 -0.61 -11.21
N MET A 228 -35.60 -0.12 -9.97
CA MET A 228 -36.75 0.37 -9.21
C MET A 228 -36.88 1.90 -9.24
N ARG A 229 -35.88 2.61 -9.76
CA ARG A 229 -35.73 4.07 -9.68
C ARG A 229 -35.96 4.61 -8.26
N ARG A 230 -35.42 3.91 -7.26
CA ARG A 230 -35.62 4.23 -5.84
C ARG A 230 -34.31 4.27 -5.08
N ILE A 231 -34.27 5.14 -4.08
CA ILE A 231 -33.22 5.15 -3.06
C ILE A 231 -33.66 4.21 -1.93
N ARG A 232 -32.76 3.35 -1.47
CA ARG A 232 -32.97 2.51 -0.29
C ARG A 232 -31.86 2.76 0.71
N ARG A 233 -32.22 2.93 1.98
CA ARG A 233 -31.25 2.87 3.07
C ARG A 233 -30.80 1.41 3.22
N LEU A 234 -29.50 1.20 3.28
CA LEU A 234 -28.90 -0.10 3.53
C LEU A 234 -28.78 -0.35 5.04
N SER A 235 -28.57 -1.62 5.41
CA SER A 235 -28.32 -1.99 6.80
C SER A 235 -26.94 -1.51 7.25
N GLY A 236 -26.72 -1.40 8.56
CA GLY A 236 -25.40 -1.02 9.09
C GLY A 236 -24.26 -2.00 8.78
N GLY A 237 -24.54 -3.17 8.20
CA GLY A 237 -23.54 -4.16 7.77
C GLY A 237 -23.10 -4.05 6.31
N SER A 238 -23.69 -3.14 5.52
CA SER A 238 -23.40 -3.05 4.07
C SER A 238 -22.00 -2.54 3.73
N TRP A 239 -21.23 -2.10 4.73
CA TRP A 239 -19.81 -1.82 4.55
C TRP A 239 -19.00 -3.07 4.11
N MET A 240 -19.53 -4.27 4.38
CA MET A 240 -18.98 -5.56 3.92
C MET A 240 -19.61 -6.07 2.61
N ASP A 241 -20.49 -5.30 1.96
CA ASP A 241 -21.04 -5.68 0.67
C ASP A 241 -20.03 -5.41 -0.46
N PRO A 242 -19.97 -6.25 -1.51
CA PRO A 242 -19.11 -6.03 -2.66
C PRO A 242 -19.52 -4.80 -3.47
N ILE A 243 -18.54 -4.05 -3.97
CA ILE A 243 -18.74 -2.91 -4.86
C ILE A 243 -18.95 -3.44 -6.27
N GLY A 244 -20.12 -3.21 -6.85
CA GLY A 244 -20.30 -3.37 -8.30
C GLY A 244 -20.10 -4.79 -8.84
N GLY A 245 -20.24 -5.81 -7.99
CA GLY A 245 -19.96 -7.20 -8.33
C GLY A 245 -18.47 -7.55 -8.44
N THR A 246 -17.60 -6.74 -7.84
CA THR A 246 -16.18 -7.07 -7.61
C THR A 246 -16.02 -7.82 -6.29
N ASP A 247 -14.83 -8.36 -6.03
CA ASP A 247 -14.46 -8.89 -4.71
C ASP A 247 -14.00 -7.78 -3.73
N GLN A 248 -14.03 -6.51 -4.15
CA GLN A 248 -13.70 -5.38 -3.28
C GLN A 248 -14.92 -4.95 -2.48
N LEU A 249 -14.73 -4.75 -1.19
CA LEU A 249 -15.76 -4.35 -0.25
C LEU A 249 -15.84 -2.83 -0.12
N ASN A 250 -16.94 -2.31 0.43
CA ASN A 250 -17.09 -0.87 0.68
C ASN A 250 -16.05 -0.33 1.69
N ASP A 251 -15.50 -1.17 2.56
CA ASP A 251 -14.40 -0.83 3.46
C ASP A 251 -12.99 -1.00 2.87
N ASP A 252 -12.87 -1.56 1.66
CA ASP A 252 -11.61 -1.59 0.90
C ASP A 252 -11.36 -0.28 0.13
N VAL A 253 -12.33 0.64 0.09
CA VAL A 253 -12.16 1.96 -0.52
C VAL A 253 -10.96 2.66 0.11
N GLU A 254 -10.02 3.16 -0.69
CA GLU A 254 -8.73 3.66 -0.17
C GLU A 254 -7.92 2.62 0.64
N ASN A 255 -8.01 1.34 0.24
CA ASN A 255 -7.37 0.15 0.82
C ASN A 255 -7.89 -0.31 2.19
N TRP A 256 -8.23 0.60 3.09
CA TRP A 256 -8.80 0.25 4.40
C TRP A 256 -9.52 1.45 5.00
N ASN A 257 -10.83 1.31 5.16
CA ASN A 257 -11.77 2.39 5.48
C ASN A 257 -12.75 2.00 6.59
N ALA A 258 -12.52 0.87 7.24
CA ALA A 258 -13.22 0.45 8.46
C ALA A 258 -12.71 1.23 9.69
N ARG A 259 -13.61 1.52 10.64
CA ARG A 259 -13.22 2.22 11.87
C ARG A 259 -12.31 1.33 12.72
N PRO A 260 -11.13 1.82 13.18
CA PRO A 260 -10.21 1.00 13.97
C PRO A 260 -10.84 0.39 15.25
N SER A 261 -11.75 1.09 15.92
CA SER A 261 -12.38 0.62 17.16
C SER A 261 -13.34 -0.56 16.98
N TRP A 262 -13.74 -0.89 15.74
CA TRP A 262 -14.54 -2.08 15.46
C TRP A 262 -13.75 -3.40 15.58
N TYR A 263 -12.42 -3.33 15.60
CA TYR A 263 -11.55 -4.49 15.77
C TYR A 263 -11.24 -4.75 17.25
N ASN A 264 -10.84 -5.99 17.56
CA ASN A 264 -10.52 -6.38 18.94
C ASN A 264 -9.31 -5.61 19.48
N GLY A 265 -8.30 -5.38 18.65
CA GLY A 265 -7.15 -4.55 18.96
C GLY A 265 -6.12 -4.61 17.85
N PHE A 266 -5.08 -3.80 17.94
CA PHE A 266 -3.96 -3.82 17.00
C PHE A 266 -2.65 -3.92 17.76
N LYS A 267 -1.82 -4.88 17.37
CA LYS A 267 -0.48 -5.06 17.95
C LYS A 267 0.59 -4.68 16.94
N LEU A 268 1.49 -3.79 17.34
CA LEU A 268 2.72 -3.55 16.60
C LEU A 268 3.66 -4.75 16.80
N VAL A 269 4.09 -5.37 15.70
CA VAL A 269 4.97 -6.55 15.73
C VAL A 269 6.40 -6.20 15.36
N GLY A 270 6.60 -5.13 14.60
CA GLY A 270 7.93 -4.64 14.27
C GLY A 270 7.91 -3.70 13.08
N LYS A 271 9.11 -3.47 12.55
CA LYS A 271 9.35 -2.74 11.30
C LYS A 271 10.05 -3.65 10.31
N ARG A 272 9.82 -3.41 9.02
CA ARG A 272 10.61 -4.03 7.95
C ARG A 272 10.70 -3.10 6.76
N TRP A 273 11.66 -3.36 5.90
CA TRP A 273 11.70 -2.79 4.57
C TRP A 273 10.87 -3.66 3.62
N ILE A 274 10.16 -3.01 2.69
CA ILE A 274 9.47 -3.66 1.57
C ILE A 274 9.74 -2.89 0.28
N LEU A 275 9.56 -3.53 -0.87
CA LEU A 275 9.36 -2.81 -2.12
C LEU A 275 7.93 -2.28 -2.19
N ALA A 276 7.77 -0.99 -2.49
CA ALA A 276 6.47 -0.34 -2.67
C ALA A 276 6.47 0.63 -3.85
N ILE A 277 5.31 0.82 -4.47
CA ILE A 277 5.07 1.88 -5.45
C ILE A 277 4.69 3.15 -4.69
N ALA A 278 5.67 3.94 -4.29
CA ALA A 278 5.45 5.17 -3.51
C ALA A 278 5.57 6.47 -4.34
N HIS A 279 6.21 6.41 -5.51
CA HIS A 279 6.11 7.49 -6.51
C HIS A 279 5.70 6.91 -7.86
N THR A 280 4.82 7.63 -8.56
CA THR A 280 4.48 7.30 -9.95
C THR A 280 5.58 7.77 -10.89
N SER A 281 5.81 7.02 -11.97
CA SER A 281 6.74 7.33 -13.07
C SER A 281 6.42 8.63 -13.83
N ALA A 282 5.34 9.35 -13.48
CA ALA A 282 5.00 10.66 -14.03
C ALA A 282 6.00 11.79 -13.65
N GLY A 283 6.91 11.56 -12.69
CA GLY A 283 7.93 12.53 -12.28
C GLY A 283 7.44 13.60 -11.31
N LYS A 284 8.36 14.20 -10.55
CA LYS A 284 8.08 15.26 -9.57
C LYS A 284 7.36 16.45 -10.20
N GLY A 285 6.41 17.04 -9.49
CA GLY A 285 5.71 18.26 -9.92
C GLY A 285 4.70 18.08 -11.05
N LYS A 286 4.62 16.92 -11.69
CA LYS A 286 3.47 16.57 -12.53
C LYS A 286 2.42 16.00 -11.60
N SER A 287 1.41 16.82 -11.29
CA SER A 287 0.24 16.31 -10.60
C SER A 287 -0.26 15.08 -11.37
N THR A 288 -0.33 13.93 -10.71
CA THR A 288 -1.10 12.78 -11.16
C THR A 288 -2.61 13.07 -11.18
N ARG A 289 -3.03 14.35 -11.24
CA ARG A 289 -4.34 14.70 -11.80
C ARG A 289 -4.58 14.05 -13.17
N GLY A 290 -3.55 13.50 -13.82
CA GLY A 290 -3.68 12.63 -14.99
C GLY A 290 -3.76 11.11 -14.80
N SER A 291 -3.75 10.54 -13.58
CA SER A 291 -3.78 9.07 -13.43
C SER A 291 -5.18 8.46 -13.54
N TRP A 292 -6.23 9.28 -13.51
CA TRP A 292 -7.62 8.82 -13.59
C TRP A 292 -8.45 9.78 -14.46
N ASN A 293 -8.21 11.09 -14.35
CA ASN A 293 -9.06 12.09 -15.01
C ASN A 293 -8.62 12.49 -16.44
N ASN A 294 -7.43 12.08 -16.90
CA ASN A 294 -6.83 12.53 -18.18
C ASN A 294 -6.54 11.41 -19.18
N VAL A 295 -7.42 10.41 -19.28
CA VAL A 295 -7.42 9.61 -20.51
C VAL A 295 -7.97 10.50 -21.63
N ALA A 296 -7.17 10.72 -22.67
CA ALA A 296 -7.65 11.40 -23.87
C ALA A 296 -8.86 10.62 -24.42
N ASP A 297 -9.96 11.31 -24.75
CA ASP A 297 -11.18 10.67 -25.27
C ASP A 297 -10.89 9.79 -26.51
N SER A 298 -9.80 10.06 -27.24
CA SER A 298 -9.31 9.25 -28.36
C SER A 298 -8.82 7.84 -28.01
N LYS A 299 -8.55 7.55 -26.74
CA LYS A 299 -8.09 6.23 -26.25
C LYS A 299 -9.19 5.45 -25.54
N LYS A 300 -10.42 6.00 -25.50
CA LYS A 300 -11.54 5.38 -24.80
C LYS A 300 -11.92 4.04 -25.43
N ASN A 301 -12.19 3.05 -24.58
CA ASN A 301 -12.49 1.67 -24.97
C ASN A 301 -11.32 0.95 -25.69
N THR A 302 -10.08 1.42 -25.53
CA THR A 302 -8.88 0.70 -25.99
C THR A 302 -7.98 0.36 -24.80
N MET A 303 -7.02 -0.56 -24.97
CA MET A 303 -6.08 -0.91 -23.91
C MET A 303 -5.22 0.30 -23.48
N GLU A 304 -5.01 1.27 -24.38
CA GLU A 304 -4.29 2.51 -24.10
C GLU A 304 -5.04 3.46 -23.16
N GLU A 305 -6.30 3.18 -22.82
CA GLU A 305 -7.06 3.85 -21.76
C GLU A 305 -6.39 3.68 -20.40
N PHE A 306 -5.70 2.55 -20.17
CA PHE A 306 -5.11 2.19 -18.87
C PHE A 306 -3.59 2.02 -18.96
N PRO A 307 -2.82 3.09 -19.23
CA PRO A 307 -1.37 2.99 -19.46
C PRO A 307 -0.57 2.56 -18.22
N TYR A 308 -1.21 2.47 -17.05
CA TYR A 308 -0.62 2.09 -15.76
C TYR A 308 -0.62 0.59 -15.51
N VAL A 309 -1.26 -0.20 -16.38
CA VAL A 309 -1.30 -1.66 -16.31
C VAL A 309 -0.87 -2.20 -17.68
N ASP A 310 0.03 -3.17 -17.70
CA ASP A 310 0.37 -3.88 -18.92
C ASP A 310 -0.77 -4.84 -19.27
N LEU A 311 -1.69 -4.37 -20.10
CA LEU A 311 -2.81 -5.16 -20.63
C LEU A 311 -2.44 -5.94 -21.92
N LYS A 312 -1.20 -5.83 -22.40
CA LYS A 312 -0.76 -6.40 -23.70
C LYS A 312 0.04 -7.68 -23.54
N THR A 313 0.82 -7.78 -22.46
CA THR A 313 1.66 -8.93 -22.19
C THR A 313 1.09 -9.75 -21.06
N ALA A 314 0.97 -11.07 -21.24
CA ALA A 314 0.61 -11.96 -20.15
C ALA A 314 1.56 -11.73 -18.94
N PRO A 315 1.04 -11.60 -17.72
CA PRO A 315 -0.30 -12.01 -17.29
C PRO A 315 -1.36 -10.89 -17.34
N TYR A 316 -1.11 -9.80 -18.05
CA TYR A 316 -2.06 -8.72 -18.33
C TYR A 316 -2.43 -7.82 -17.14
N TRP A 317 -1.84 -8.03 -15.95
CA TRP A 317 -2.11 -7.23 -14.74
C TRP A 317 -0.88 -6.55 -14.15
N ASN A 318 0.29 -6.69 -14.79
CA ASN A 318 1.51 -6.10 -14.24
C ASN A 318 1.39 -4.58 -14.21
N PRO A 319 1.68 -3.92 -13.08
CA PRO A 319 1.66 -2.47 -13.03
C PRO A 319 2.81 -1.90 -13.87
N ASN A 320 2.52 -0.91 -14.72
CA ASN A 320 3.53 -0.08 -15.39
C ASN A 320 4.06 0.97 -14.43
N ALA A 321 4.67 0.50 -13.35
CA ALA A 321 5.19 1.30 -12.25
C ALA A 321 6.55 0.77 -11.79
N GLU A 322 7.22 1.60 -11.00
CA GLU A 322 8.53 1.30 -10.46
C GLU A 322 8.45 1.27 -8.94
N TRP A 323 9.22 0.36 -8.34
CA TRP A 323 9.14 0.03 -6.92
C TRP A 323 10.42 0.45 -6.22
N GLU A 324 10.29 0.98 -5.02
CA GLU A 324 11.39 1.47 -4.20
C GLU A 324 11.31 0.88 -2.78
N PRO A 325 12.45 0.69 -2.10
CA PRO A 325 12.49 0.36 -0.69
C PRO A 325 11.74 1.39 0.17
N LYS A 326 10.83 0.90 1.03
CA LYS A 326 10.16 1.68 2.07
C LYS A 326 10.14 0.92 3.38
N GLU A 327 10.52 1.60 4.46
CA GLU A 327 10.30 1.10 5.81
C GLU A 327 8.81 1.18 6.15
N VAL A 328 8.25 0.08 6.64
CA VAL A 328 6.85 -0.02 7.05
C VAL A 328 6.73 -0.67 8.42
N TYR A 329 5.66 -0.33 9.13
CA TYR A 329 5.26 -1.00 10.37
C TYR A 329 4.48 -2.27 10.06
N ILE A 330 4.76 -3.34 10.80
CA ILE A 330 4.04 -4.62 10.74
C ILE A 330 3.05 -4.65 11.90
N ARG A 331 1.78 -4.90 11.58
CA ARG A 331 0.70 -4.99 12.58
C ARG A 331 -0.05 -6.30 12.46
N LEU A 332 -0.57 -6.79 13.59
CA LEU A 332 -1.59 -7.83 13.64
C LEU A 332 -2.92 -7.19 14.08
N ASN A 333 -4.01 -7.64 13.48
CA ASN A 333 -5.39 -7.27 13.74
C ASN A 333 -6.19 -8.44 14.34
#